data_AF-L9XQY5-F1
#
_entry.id   AF-L9XQY5-F1
#
_cell.length_a   1.000
_cell.length_b   1.000
_cell.length_c   1.000
_cell.angle_alpha   90.00
_cell.angle_beta   90.00
_cell.angle_gamma   90.00
#
_symmetry.space_group_name_H-M   'P 1'
#
loop_
_entity.id
_entity.type
_entity.pdbx_description
1 polymer ?
#
loop_
_entity_poly.entity_id
_entity_poly.type
_entity_poly.pdbx_seq_one_letter_code
_entity_poly.pdbx_strand_id
1 'polypeptide(L)'
;MVIRRYKPLEYFADTLENGFRAGQADGYEAREGQVSPPARARERYQSNQTESLMLNNGEEMDLAEGVEQAREEGRQNYYANCWRLGTDEDSEIWGQYADLRDGVAIETTFGQLEQHVAPDDDHYMGIVRYLDYEEEHTPTGMFYSLYFFKHREFDSEQEFRILTNQGGNPIIRTDGMGRPSEYDPSNPEAVTLSADMDALINRVILAPDADAAIRAQVESTLEEYGVSAPVVSSRLSDPAVHTETYDAELGGAANYEASTEYLESVLNQFVEATDWETWNTVDVVQLNQEGVIHPRTTFVECYRYIEEPPDRSTYGQDHLDYEVRAHRIEDGTLVDTVLNDAATKTEAESE
;
A
#
# COMPACT_ATOMS: atom_id res chain seq x y z
N MET A 1 2.94 6.52 8.08
CA MET A 1 2.57 6.46 6.65
C MET A 1 1.29 7.23 6.32
N VAL A 2 1.39 8.28 5.51
CA VAL A 2 0.24 8.99 4.90
C VAL A 2 -0.11 8.32 3.57
N ILE A 3 -1.40 8.18 3.28
CA ILE A 3 -1.92 7.57 2.06
C ILE A 3 -3.14 8.33 1.53
N ARG A 4 -3.34 8.27 0.21
CA ARG A 4 -4.40 8.99 -0.48
C ARG A 4 -5.18 8.11 -1.44
N ARG A 5 -6.51 8.24 -1.45
CA ARG A 5 -7.37 7.60 -2.44
C ARG A 5 -8.01 8.63 -3.34
N TYR A 6 -7.55 8.65 -4.59
CA TYR A 6 -8.09 9.46 -5.66
C TYR A 6 -9.37 8.83 -6.20
N LYS A 7 -10.39 9.64 -6.46
CA LYS A 7 -11.63 9.19 -7.09
C LYS A 7 -12.43 10.30 -7.76
N PRO A 8 -13.27 9.97 -8.75
CA PRO A 8 -14.26 10.90 -9.29
C PRO A 8 -15.30 11.30 -8.23
N LEU A 9 -15.72 12.56 -8.24
CA LEU A 9 -16.69 13.11 -7.28
C LEU A 9 -18.05 12.39 -7.32
N GLU A 10 -18.45 11.84 -8.47
CA GLU A 10 -19.72 11.09 -8.60
C GLU A 10 -19.80 9.87 -7.67
N TYR A 11 -18.65 9.31 -7.25
CA TYR A 11 -18.59 8.19 -6.31
C TYR A 11 -18.33 8.64 -4.86
N PHE A 12 -18.18 9.95 -4.59
CA PHE A 12 -17.75 10.42 -3.27
C PHE A 12 -18.81 10.15 -2.20
N ALA A 13 -20.06 10.52 -2.45
CA ALA A 13 -21.19 10.28 -1.56
C ALA A 13 -21.39 8.78 -1.27
N ASP A 14 -21.35 7.93 -2.30
CA ASP A 14 -21.42 6.47 -2.15
C ASP A 14 -20.32 5.93 -1.25
N THR A 15 -19.11 6.48 -1.32
CA THR A 15 -18.04 6.06 -0.40
C THR A 15 -18.29 6.51 1.02
N LEU A 16 -18.78 7.73 1.25
CA LEU A 16 -19.10 8.18 2.60
C LEU A 16 -20.23 7.35 3.23
N GLU A 17 -21.19 6.90 2.42
CA GLU A 17 -22.33 6.10 2.87
C GLU A 17 -21.96 4.63 3.11
N ASN A 18 -21.30 4.00 2.13
CA ASN A 18 -21.17 2.55 2.06
C ASN A 18 -19.76 2.06 2.40
N GLY A 19 -18.74 2.91 2.28
CA GLY A 19 -17.35 2.53 2.46
C GLY A 19 -16.53 2.48 1.17
N PHE A 20 -15.45 1.71 1.20
CA PHE A 20 -14.52 1.61 0.08
C PHE A 20 -14.77 0.37 -0.76
N ARG A 21 -15.00 0.58 -2.06
CA ARG A 21 -15.06 -0.51 -3.03
C ARG A 21 -13.70 -1.18 -3.19
N ALA A 22 -13.64 -2.50 -2.99
CA ALA A 22 -12.52 -3.36 -3.35
C ALA A 22 -12.90 -4.19 -4.59
N GLY A 23 -12.13 -4.06 -5.68
CA GLY A 23 -12.40 -4.78 -6.93
C GLY A 23 -11.80 -6.18 -6.91
N GLN A 24 -12.41 -7.13 -7.61
CA GLN A 24 -11.84 -8.47 -7.74
C GLN A 24 -10.46 -8.43 -8.42
N ALA A 25 -9.47 -9.06 -7.78
CA ALA A 25 -8.06 -8.98 -8.16
C ALA A 25 -7.75 -9.56 -9.56
N ASP A 26 -8.57 -10.51 -10.03
CA ASP A 26 -8.47 -11.09 -11.39
C ASP A 26 -8.63 -10.03 -12.50
N GLY A 27 -9.38 -8.95 -12.24
CA GLY A 27 -9.65 -7.87 -13.19
C GLY A 27 -8.59 -6.78 -13.30
N TYR A 28 -7.47 -6.89 -12.56
CA TYR A 28 -6.38 -5.92 -12.58
C TYR A 28 -5.39 -6.22 -13.72
N GLU A 29 -4.10 -5.93 -13.53
CA GLU A 29 -3.04 -6.22 -14.49
C GLU A 29 -2.86 -7.75 -14.66
N ALA A 30 -2.56 -8.19 -15.87
CA ALA A 30 -2.59 -9.60 -16.24
C ALA A 30 -1.61 -10.47 -15.43
N ARG A 31 -0.48 -9.91 -14.96
CA ARG A 31 0.54 -10.61 -14.18
C ARG A 31 0.30 -10.48 -12.66
N GLU A 32 -0.57 -9.58 -12.20
CA GLU A 32 -0.91 -9.47 -10.79
C GLU A 32 -1.55 -10.77 -10.25
N GLY A 33 -1.05 -11.23 -9.11
CA GLY A 33 -1.43 -12.52 -8.55
C GLY A 33 -0.78 -13.73 -9.23
N GLN A 34 0.12 -13.52 -10.20
CA GLN A 34 0.85 -14.58 -10.89
C GLN A 34 2.31 -14.65 -10.48
N VAL A 35 2.89 -15.85 -10.65
CA VAL A 35 4.30 -16.09 -10.39
C VAL A 35 5.16 -15.66 -11.57
N SER A 36 6.28 -15.00 -11.28
CA SER A 36 7.23 -14.59 -12.31
C SER A 36 7.86 -15.80 -13.04
N PRO A 37 8.18 -15.71 -14.35
CA PRO A 37 8.85 -16.76 -15.08
C PRO A 37 10.06 -17.39 -14.36
N PRO A 38 10.99 -16.62 -13.75
CA PRO A 38 12.09 -17.20 -12.98
C PRO A 38 11.63 -18.02 -11.76
N ALA A 39 10.63 -17.54 -11.02
CA ALA A 39 10.08 -18.25 -9.87
C ALA A 39 9.35 -19.53 -10.30
N ARG A 40 8.56 -19.48 -11.38
CA ARG A 40 7.89 -20.66 -11.94
C ARG A 40 8.89 -21.72 -12.42
N ALA A 41 9.99 -21.31 -13.04
CA ALA A 41 11.06 -22.22 -13.45
C ALA A 41 11.72 -22.92 -12.26
N ARG A 42 11.93 -22.17 -11.15
CA ARG A 42 12.47 -22.73 -9.89
C ARG A 42 11.52 -23.75 -9.28
N GLU A 43 10.22 -23.47 -9.23
CA GLU A 43 9.21 -24.40 -8.71
C GLU A 43 9.18 -25.71 -9.50
N ARG A 44 9.17 -25.63 -10.83
CA ARG A 44 9.22 -26.81 -11.71
C ARG A 44 10.50 -27.62 -11.51
N TYR A 45 11.64 -26.95 -11.38
CA TYR A 45 12.90 -27.62 -11.11
C TYR A 45 12.88 -28.37 -9.77
N GLN A 46 12.32 -27.77 -8.71
CA GLN A 46 12.17 -28.40 -7.39
C GLN A 46 11.18 -29.57 -7.41
N SER A 47 10.04 -29.41 -8.11
CA SER A 47 9.03 -30.45 -8.28
C SER A 47 9.62 -31.69 -8.96
N ASN A 48 10.40 -31.51 -10.03
CA ASN A 48 11.08 -32.61 -10.74
C ASN A 48 12.09 -33.39 -9.88
N GLN A 49 12.54 -32.84 -8.75
CA GLN A 49 13.45 -33.54 -7.81
C GLN A 49 12.73 -34.20 -6.64
N THR A 50 11.42 -33.97 -6.52
CA THR A 50 10.57 -34.54 -5.47
C THR A 50 9.79 -35.71 -6.07
N GLU A 51 9.41 -36.71 -5.25
CA GLU A 51 8.45 -37.72 -5.71
C GLU A 51 7.12 -37.04 -6.05
N SER A 52 6.58 -37.39 -7.21
CA SER A 52 5.26 -36.93 -7.65
C SER A 52 4.16 -37.38 -6.69
N LEU A 53 3.10 -36.57 -6.61
CA LEU A 53 1.95 -36.88 -5.77
C LEU A 53 1.00 -37.77 -6.55
N MET A 54 0.70 -38.96 -6.02
CA MET A 54 -0.36 -39.81 -6.56
C MET A 54 -1.72 -39.31 -6.09
N LEU A 55 -2.57 -38.91 -7.02
CA LEU A 55 -3.95 -38.51 -6.77
C LEU A 55 -4.82 -39.71 -6.40
N ASN A 56 -5.96 -39.45 -5.76
CA ASN A 56 -6.89 -40.51 -5.35
C ASN A 56 -7.46 -41.33 -6.54
N ASN A 57 -7.48 -40.75 -7.74
CA ASN A 57 -7.92 -41.42 -8.96
C ASN A 57 -6.81 -42.28 -9.62
N GLY A 58 -5.60 -42.29 -9.05
CA GLY A 58 -4.44 -43.03 -9.55
C GLY A 58 -3.59 -42.29 -10.58
N GLU A 59 -3.92 -41.05 -10.92
CA GLU A 59 -3.10 -40.19 -11.77
C GLU A 59 -1.94 -39.57 -10.96
N GLU A 60 -0.84 -39.30 -11.67
CA GLU A 60 0.35 -38.66 -11.11
C GLU A 60 0.23 -37.14 -11.30
N MET A 61 0.41 -36.37 -10.23
CA MET A 61 0.39 -34.91 -10.25
C MET A 61 1.79 -34.34 -10.02
N ASP A 62 2.21 -33.46 -10.92
CA ASP A 62 3.32 -32.55 -10.69
C ASP A 62 2.90 -31.48 -9.67
N LEU A 63 3.64 -31.35 -8.57
CA LEU A 63 3.29 -30.43 -7.50
C LEU A 63 3.28 -28.97 -7.97
N ALA A 64 4.21 -28.58 -8.84
CA ALA A 64 4.26 -27.22 -9.36
C ALA A 64 3.03 -26.91 -10.25
N GLU A 65 2.57 -27.87 -11.05
CA GLU A 65 1.31 -27.76 -11.80
C GLU A 65 0.09 -27.63 -10.89
N GLY A 66 -0.01 -28.46 -9.85
CA GLY A 66 -1.11 -28.39 -8.89
C GLY A 66 -1.15 -27.07 -8.10
N VAL A 67 0.01 -26.53 -7.74
CA VAL A 67 0.13 -25.21 -7.09
C VAL A 67 -0.29 -24.09 -8.04
N GLU A 68 0.12 -24.14 -9.32
CA GLU A 68 -0.27 -23.13 -10.31
C GLU A 68 -1.77 -23.15 -10.58
N GLN A 69 -2.37 -24.34 -10.69
CA GLN A 69 -3.82 -24.49 -10.81
C GLN A 69 -4.55 -23.88 -9.60
N ALA A 70 -4.07 -24.16 -8.38
CA ALA A 70 -4.65 -23.57 -7.17
C ALA A 70 -4.60 -22.04 -7.21
N ARG A 71 -3.46 -21.45 -7.62
CA ARG A 71 -3.34 -19.98 -7.77
C ARG A 71 -4.39 -19.43 -8.71
N GLU A 72 -4.48 -19.98 -9.92
CA GLU A 72 -5.42 -19.51 -10.94
C GLU A 72 -6.87 -19.60 -10.45
N GLU A 73 -7.24 -20.74 -9.84
CA GLU A 73 -8.58 -20.96 -9.29
C GLU A 73 -8.92 -20.00 -8.14
N GLY A 74 -7.91 -19.53 -7.41
CA GLY A 74 -8.03 -18.60 -6.30
C GLY A 74 -8.06 -17.13 -6.68
N ARG A 75 -7.79 -16.75 -7.94
CA ARG A 75 -7.67 -15.33 -8.32
C ARG A 75 -8.94 -14.53 -8.10
N GLN A 76 -10.08 -15.19 -8.27
CA GLN A 76 -11.40 -14.60 -8.08
C GLN A 76 -11.80 -14.45 -6.60
N ASN A 77 -11.01 -14.99 -5.65
CA ASN A 77 -11.30 -14.93 -4.23
C ASN A 77 -10.75 -13.66 -3.58
N TYR A 78 -9.77 -13.02 -4.20
CA TYR A 78 -9.09 -11.85 -3.67
C TYR A 78 -9.67 -10.56 -4.23
N TYR A 79 -9.79 -9.55 -3.38
CA TYR A 79 -10.30 -8.23 -3.73
C TYR A 79 -9.34 -7.16 -3.25
N ALA A 80 -8.94 -6.29 -4.16
CA ALA A 80 -7.95 -5.25 -3.90
C ALA A 80 -8.59 -3.86 -3.74
N ASN A 81 -8.04 -3.07 -2.82
CA ASN A 81 -8.39 -1.69 -2.58
C ASN A 81 -7.10 -0.87 -2.46
N CYS A 82 -6.76 -0.12 -3.51
CA CYS A 82 -5.47 0.56 -3.59
C CYS A 82 -5.56 2.04 -3.16
N TRP A 83 -4.50 2.49 -2.49
CA TRP A 83 -4.24 3.86 -2.07
C TRP A 83 -2.87 4.25 -2.60
N ARG A 84 -2.63 5.52 -2.85
CA ARG A 84 -1.31 6.03 -3.21
C ARG A 84 -0.56 6.49 -1.97
N LEU A 85 0.71 6.17 -1.90
CA LEU A 85 1.60 6.52 -0.80
C LEU A 85 2.00 8.00 -0.85
N GLY A 86 2.15 8.61 0.32
CA GLY A 86 2.75 9.94 0.49
C GLY A 86 1.81 11.11 0.17
N THR A 87 2.40 12.30 0.14
CA THR A 87 1.67 13.56 -0.08
C THR A 87 1.95 14.22 -1.44
N ASP A 88 2.86 13.68 -2.23
CA ASP A 88 3.09 14.20 -3.57
C ASP A 88 1.87 14.01 -4.46
N GLU A 89 1.64 14.95 -5.36
CA GLU A 89 0.54 14.89 -6.32
C GLU A 89 1.09 14.82 -7.73
N ASP A 90 0.47 13.98 -8.55
CA ASP A 90 0.79 13.82 -9.96
C ASP A 90 -0.47 14.03 -10.79
N SER A 91 -0.38 14.86 -11.83
CA SER A 91 -1.47 15.12 -12.76
C SER A 91 -1.92 13.88 -13.54
N GLU A 92 -1.02 12.94 -13.81
CA GLU A 92 -1.34 11.67 -14.45
C GLU A 92 -2.19 10.79 -13.51
N ILE A 93 -1.83 10.74 -12.22
CA ILE A 93 -2.61 10.01 -11.20
C ILE A 93 -4.00 10.62 -11.04
N TRP A 94 -4.12 11.95 -10.99
CA TRP A 94 -5.42 12.63 -10.99
C TRP A 94 -6.24 12.26 -12.23
N GLY A 95 -5.64 12.33 -13.42
CA GLY A 95 -6.34 12.03 -14.68
C GLY A 95 -6.72 10.56 -14.86
N GLN A 96 -5.96 9.63 -14.27
CA GLN A 96 -6.22 8.18 -14.37
C GLN A 96 -7.27 7.71 -13.36
N TYR A 97 -7.20 8.20 -12.12
CA TYR A 97 -7.98 7.66 -11.00
C TYR A 97 -9.11 8.56 -10.51
N ALA A 98 -9.16 9.81 -10.97
CA ALA A 98 -10.19 10.77 -10.62
C ALA A 98 -10.58 11.57 -11.87
N ASP A 99 -10.71 12.87 -11.73
CA ASP A 99 -10.83 13.83 -12.82
C ASP A 99 -10.08 15.10 -12.39
N LEU A 100 -9.45 15.82 -13.34
CA LEU A 100 -8.68 17.02 -13.02
C LEU A 100 -9.55 18.19 -12.56
N ARG A 101 -10.86 18.18 -12.83
CA ARG A 101 -11.83 19.23 -12.50
C ARG A 101 -12.79 18.83 -11.41
N ASP A 102 -13.35 17.62 -11.49
CA ASP A 102 -14.34 17.11 -10.54
C ASP A 102 -13.89 15.82 -9.84
N GLY A 103 -12.60 15.68 -9.60
CA GLY A 103 -12.02 14.67 -8.73
C GLY A 103 -11.87 15.11 -7.28
N VAL A 104 -11.77 14.14 -6.39
CA VAL A 104 -11.32 14.32 -5.00
C VAL A 104 -10.27 13.28 -4.62
N ALA A 105 -9.41 13.61 -3.68
CA ALA A 105 -8.56 12.64 -2.99
C ALA A 105 -8.87 12.64 -1.49
N ILE A 106 -9.09 11.46 -0.94
CA ILE A 106 -9.27 11.24 0.49
C ILE A 106 -7.90 10.94 1.08
N GLU A 107 -7.43 11.74 2.04
CA GLU A 107 -6.18 11.51 2.76
C GLU A 107 -6.44 10.91 4.14
N THR A 108 -5.65 9.89 4.48
CA THR A 108 -5.65 9.25 5.80
C THR A 108 -4.23 8.75 6.14
N THR A 109 -4.08 8.07 7.26
CA THR A 109 -2.86 7.34 7.61
C THR A 109 -3.12 5.84 7.61
N PHE A 110 -2.06 5.05 7.45
CA PHE A 110 -2.16 3.60 7.57
C PHE A 110 -2.75 3.16 8.92
N GLY A 111 -2.34 3.78 10.04
CA GLY A 111 -2.86 3.43 11.36
C GLY A 111 -4.37 3.66 11.47
N GLN A 112 -4.88 4.76 10.91
CA GLN A 112 -6.34 5.00 10.84
C GLN A 112 -7.03 4.04 9.87
N LEU A 113 -6.40 3.73 8.74
CA LEU A 113 -6.92 2.77 7.77
C LEU A 113 -7.10 1.39 8.41
N GLU A 114 -6.09 0.89 9.12
CA GLU A 114 -6.14 -0.39 9.85
C GLU A 114 -7.22 -0.39 10.93
N GLN A 115 -7.36 0.71 11.68
CA GLN A 115 -8.30 0.80 12.79
C GLN A 115 -9.76 1.00 12.35
N HIS A 116 -10.00 1.66 11.22
CA HIS A 116 -11.32 2.15 10.85
C HIS A 116 -11.88 1.54 9.57
N VAL A 117 -11.10 0.80 8.77
CA VAL A 117 -11.60 0.10 7.58
C VAL A 117 -11.85 -1.37 7.91
N ALA A 118 -13.12 -1.76 7.86
CA ALA A 118 -13.61 -3.12 8.08
C ALA A 118 -12.88 -3.83 9.25
N PRO A 119 -12.91 -3.25 10.46
CA PRO A 119 -12.04 -3.66 11.59
C PRO A 119 -12.33 -5.07 12.12
N ASP A 120 -13.50 -5.65 11.77
CA ASP A 120 -13.90 -7.00 12.15
C ASP A 120 -13.49 -8.07 11.13
N ASP A 121 -12.94 -7.66 9.98
CA ASP A 121 -12.55 -8.55 8.88
C ASP A 121 -11.03 -8.76 8.85
N ASP A 122 -10.59 -9.96 8.44
CA ASP A 122 -9.18 -10.25 8.20
C ASP A 122 -8.76 -9.68 6.83
N HIS A 123 -7.86 -8.69 6.85
CA HIS A 123 -7.26 -8.12 5.65
C HIS A 123 -5.75 -8.34 5.61
N TYR A 124 -5.21 -8.46 4.41
CA TYR A 124 -3.79 -8.24 4.17
C TYR A 124 -3.59 -6.80 3.73
N MET A 125 -2.70 -6.08 4.40
CA MET A 125 -2.35 -4.70 4.06
C MET A 125 -0.86 -4.59 3.78
N GLY A 126 -0.47 -3.76 2.81
CA GLY A 126 0.95 -3.61 2.49
C GLY A 126 1.24 -2.77 1.25
N ILE A 127 2.52 -2.40 1.11
CA ILE A 127 3.04 -1.68 -0.04
C ILE A 127 3.21 -2.64 -1.23
N VAL A 128 2.77 -2.22 -2.41
CA VAL A 128 3.01 -2.96 -3.65
C VAL A 128 4.46 -2.78 -4.08
N ARG A 129 5.10 -3.90 -4.41
CA ARG A 129 6.47 -3.97 -4.89
C ARG A 129 6.49 -4.08 -6.40
N TYR A 130 7.28 -3.24 -7.05
CA TYR A 130 7.41 -3.24 -8.50
C TYR A 130 8.66 -4.01 -8.92
N LEU A 131 8.57 -4.84 -9.97
CA LEU A 131 9.68 -5.68 -10.44
C LEU A 131 9.68 -5.94 -11.95
N ASP A 132 10.83 -6.36 -12.49
CA ASP A 132 10.89 -7.05 -13.78
C ASP A 132 10.39 -8.48 -13.64
N TYR A 133 9.24 -8.80 -14.23
CA TYR A 133 8.73 -10.17 -14.18
C TYR A 133 9.65 -11.14 -14.91
N GLU A 134 10.40 -10.70 -15.93
CA GLU A 134 11.23 -11.59 -16.72
C GLU A 134 12.56 -11.92 -16.03
N GLU A 135 13.04 -11.05 -15.14
CA GLU A 135 14.36 -11.18 -14.51
C GLU A 135 14.29 -11.47 -13.00
N GLU A 136 13.23 -11.05 -12.32
CA GLU A 136 13.13 -11.08 -10.86
C GLU A 136 12.18 -12.17 -10.34
N HIS A 137 12.35 -12.56 -9.07
CA HIS A 137 11.56 -13.59 -8.43
C HIS A 137 10.42 -13.00 -7.59
N THR A 138 9.19 -13.42 -7.86
CA THR A 138 8.07 -13.21 -6.92
C THR A 138 8.15 -14.22 -5.76
N PRO A 139 7.64 -13.86 -4.57
CA PRO A 139 7.51 -14.80 -3.46
C PRO A 139 6.45 -15.86 -3.80
N THR A 140 6.75 -17.12 -3.51
CA THR A 140 5.86 -18.24 -3.84
C THR A 140 5.29 -18.95 -2.62
N GLY A 141 5.69 -18.54 -1.41
CA GLY A 141 5.32 -19.22 -0.17
C GLY A 141 3.87 -18.99 0.27
N MET A 142 3.26 -17.87 -0.10
CA MET A 142 1.88 -17.52 0.26
C MET A 142 1.17 -16.93 -0.97
N PHE A 143 -0.03 -17.43 -1.30
CA PHE A 143 -0.75 -17.01 -2.50
C PHE A 143 -1.14 -15.53 -2.49
N TYR A 144 -1.61 -15.01 -1.36
CA TYR A 144 -2.00 -13.60 -1.24
C TYR A 144 -0.83 -12.63 -1.49
N SER A 145 0.42 -13.06 -1.24
CA SER A 145 1.60 -12.19 -1.36
C SER A 145 1.84 -11.73 -2.79
N LEU A 146 1.42 -12.52 -3.80
CA LEU A 146 1.58 -12.18 -5.22
C LEU A 146 0.77 -10.95 -5.65
N TYR A 147 -0.28 -10.58 -4.90
CA TYR A 147 -1.07 -9.37 -5.15
C TYR A 147 -0.42 -8.10 -4.62
N PHE A 148 0.76 -8.21 -4.01
CA PHE A 148 1.60 -7.07 -3.64
C PHE A 148 2.79 -6.94 -4.59
N PHE A 149 2.71 -7.52 -5.78
CA PHE A 149 3.74 -7.39 -6.81
C PHE A 149 3.14 -6.97 -8.15
N LYS A 150 3.72 -5.95 -8.76
CA LYS A 150 3.26 -5.38 -10.03
C LYS A 150 4.43 -5.15 -10.98
N HIS A 151 4.13 -5.10 -12.27
CA HIS A 151 5.16 -4.85 -13.26
C HIS A 151 5.72 -3.43 -13.13
N ARG A 152 7.01 -3.25 -13.46
CA ARG A 152 7.73 -2.00 -13.25
C ARG A 152 7.17 -0.76 -13.93
N GLU A 153 6.42 -0.92 -15.01
CA GLU A 153 5.82 0.20 -15.73
C GLU A 153 4.74 0.95 -14.94
N PHE A 154 4.28 0.37 -13.82
CA PHE A 154 3.26 0.97 -12.94
C PHE A 154 3.86 1.59 -11.68
N ASP A 155 5.19 1.72 -11.60
CA ASP A 155 5.85 2.21 -10.39
C ASP A 155 5.45 3.64 -10.01
N SER A 156 5.02 4.46 -10.96
CA SER A 156 4.48 5.81 -10.70
C SER A 156 3.25 5.81 -9.78
N GLU A 157 2.54 4.69 -9.67
CA GLU A 157 1.33 4.59 -8.86
C GLU A 157 1.60 4.56 -7.35
N GLN A 158 2.79 4.08 -6.93
CA GLN A 158 3.23 4.01 -5.53
C GLN A 158 2.13 3.48 -4.58
N GLU A 159 1.67 2.26 -4.82
CA GLU A 159 0.46 1.73 -4.18
C GLU A 159 0.69 1.17 -2.77
N PHE A 160 -0.23 1.50 -1.86
CA PHE A 160 -0.57 0.76 -0.65
C PHE A 160 -1.89 0.02 -0.86
N ARG A 161 -1.97 -1.25 -0.46
CA ARG A 161 -3.10 -2.12 -0.84
C ARG A 161 -3.78 -2.78 0.36
N ILE A 162 -5.06 -2.47 0.49
CA ILE A 162 -6.20 -3.32 0.81
C ILE A 162 -6.29 -4.68 0.13
N LEU A 163 -6.09 -5.85 0.76
CA LEU A 163 -6.43 -7.13 0.13
C LEU A 163 -7.29 -7.99 1.05
N THR A 164 -8.53 -8.25 0.65
CA THR A 164 -9.47 -9.15 1.37
C THR A 164 -9.69 -10.44 0.58
N ASN A 165 -9.94 -11.54 1.29
CA ASN A 165 -10.25 -12.84 0.71
C ASN A 165 -11.69 -13.26 1.06
N GLN A 166 -12.55 -13.36 0.04
CA GLN A 166 -13.97 -13.69 0.20
C GLN A 166 -14.32 -15.11 -0.27
N GLY A 167 -13.42 -15.76 -1.02
CA GLY A 167 -13.67 -17.09 -1.61
C GLY A 167 -12.88 -18.23 -0.95
N GLY A 168 -12.13 -17.94 0.12
CA GLY A 168 -11.31 -18.90 0.86
C GLY A 168 -9.91 -19.10 0.28
N ASN A 169 -9.07 -19.81 1.02
CA ASN A 169 -7.71 -20.08 0.59
C ASN A 169 -7.68 -21.04 -0.60
N PRO A 170 -6.82 -20.79 -1.60
CA PRO A 170 -6.65 -21.71 -2.71
C PRO A 170 -6.20 -23.10 -2.23
N ILE A 171 -6.77 -24.16 -2.82
CA ILE A 171 -6.56 -25.55 -2.39
C ILE A 171 -5.91 -26.33 -3.52
N ILE A 172 -4.80 -27.02 -3.22
CA ILE A 172 -4.23 -28.01 -4.13
C ILE A 172 -5.12 -29.26 -4.09
N ARG A 173 -5.79 -29.57 -5.20
CA ARG A 173 -6.71 -30.70 -5.27
C ARG A 173 -5.95 -32.02 -5.46
N THR A 174 -6.07 -32.90 -4.47
CA THR A 174 -5.48 -34.24 -4.51
C THR A 174 -6.49 -35.34 -4.85
N ASP A 175 -7.76 -34.97 -5.06
CA ASP A 175 -8.88 -35.88 -5.32
C ASP A 175 -8.91 -36.43 -6.75
N GLY A 176 -8.10 -35.90 -7.67
CA GLY A 176 -8.09 -36.31 -9.06
C GLY A 176 -9.32 -35.89 -9.85
N MET A 177 -10.09 -34.94 -9.31
CA MET A 177 -11.27 -34.38 -9.96
C MET A 177 -10.94 -32.96 -10.42
N GLY A 178 -11.22 -32.66 -11.69
CA GLY A 178 -11.23 -31.27 -12.14
C GLY A 178 -12.25 -30.45 -11.33
N ARG A 179 -12.09 -29.13 -11.30
CA ARG A 179 -13.04 -28.24 -10.62
C ARG A 179 -14.45 -28.49 -11.17
N PRO A 180 -15.41 -28.99 -10.37
CA PRO A 180 -16.77 -29.13 -10.86
C PRO A 180 -17.31 -27.73 -11.11
N SER A 181 -17.96 -27.51 -12.25
CA SER A 181 -18.49 -26.18 -12.64
C SER A 181 -19.47 -25.59 -11.62
N GLU A 182 -20.04 -26.43 -10.76
CA GLU A 182 -20.92 -26.06 -9.65
C GLU A 182 -20.18 -25.36 -8.49
N TYR A 183 -18.85 -25.40 -8.48
CA TYR A 183 -17.95 -24.74 -7.52
C TYR A 183 -17.25 -23.52 -8.13
N ASP A 184 -17.73 -23.02 -9.27
CA ASP A 184 -17.34 -21.69 -9.71
C ASP A 184 -18.03 -20.70 -8.78
N PRO A 185 -17.29 -19.97 -7.92
CA PRO A 185 -17.91 -19.12 -6.93
C PRO A 185 -18.65 -18.03 -7.70
N SER A 186 -19.91 -17.83 -7.32
CA SER A 186 -20.68 -16.65 -7.73
C SER A 186 -20.15 -15.42 -6.99
N ASN A 187 -18.85 -15.15 -7.11
CA ASN A 187 -18.16 -14.06 -6.48
C ASN A 187 -18.56 -12.75 -7.17
N PRO A 188 -18.93 -11.71 -6.41
CA PRO A 188 -19.25 -10.42 -7.00
C PRO A 188 -18.00 -9.81 -7.65
N GLU A 189 -18.17 -8.91 -8.61
CA GLU A 189 -17.05 -8.19 -9.24
C GLU A 189 -16.33 -7.23 -8.28
N ALA A 190 -16.99 -6.88 -7.17
CA ALA A 190 -16.42 -6.08 -6.10
C ALA A 190 -17.14 -6.34 -4.78
N VAL A 191 -16.44 -6.04 -3.69
CA VAL A 191 -17.00 -5.97 -2.33
C VAL A 191 -16.79 -4.58 -1.75
N THR A 192 -17.54 -4.25 -0.71
CA THR A 192 -17.43 -2.97 -0.02
C THR A 192 -16.85 -3.18 1.37
N LEU A 193 -15.79 -2.44 1.67
CA LEU A 193 -15.15 -2.38 2.98
C LEU A 193 -15.78 -1.22 3.76
N SER A 194 -16.62 -1.53 4.75
CA SER A 194 -17.25 -0.50 5.61
C SER A 194 -16.18 0.28 6.36
N ALA A 195 -16.40 1.57 6.62
CA ALA A 195 -15.47 2.35 7.42
C ALA A 195 -16.14 3.47 8.22
N ASP A 196 -15.54 3.83 9.35
CA ASP A 196 -15.88 5.03 10.10
C ASP A 196 -15.22 6.25 9.44
N MET A 197 -15.98 6.97 8.62
CA MET A 197 -15.45 8.05 7.78
C MET A 197 -14.98 9.26 8.57
N ASP A 198 -15.65 9.59 9.68
CA ASP A 198 -15.30 10.75 10.51
C ASP A 198 -13.96 10.53 11.22
N ALA A 199 -13.70 9.31 11.69
CA ALA A 199 -12.43 8.95 12.31
C ALA A 199 -11.30 8.69 11.30
N LEU A 200 -11.65 8.22 10.10
CA LEU A 200 -10.68 7.86 9.06
C LEU A 200 -10.14 9.06 8.29
N ILE A 201 -10.99 10.01 7.91
CA ILE A 201 -10.65 11.04 6.92
C ILE A 201 -9.96 12.22 7.61
N ASN A 202 -8.67 12.41 7.32
CA ASN A 202 -7.92 13.56 7.84
C ASN A 202 -8.20 14.84 7.05
N ARG A 203 -8.33 14.73 5.72
CA ARG A 203 -8.73 15.83 4.83
C ARG A 203 -9.23 15.31 3.49
N VAL A 204 -9.98 16.15 2.80
CA VAL A 204 -10.37 15.94 1.41
C VAL A 204 -9.66 16.97 0.53
N ILE A 205 -8.96 16.50 -0.49
CA ILE A 205 -8.21 17.32 -1.42
C ILE A 205 -9.02 17.41 -2.71
N LEU A 206 -9.28 18.63 -3.17
CA LEU A 206 -9.97 18.89 -4.44
C LEU A 206 -8.99 18.80 -5.61
N ALA A 207 -9.49 18.35 -6.76
CA ALA A 207 -8.71 18.28 -7.99
C ALA A 207 -8.07 19.64 -8.38
N PRO A 208 -6.99 19.65 -9.17
CA PRO A 208 -6.24 20.86 -9.49
C PRO A 208 -7.06 21.97 -10.16
N ASP A 209 -8.02 21.61 -11.01
CA ASP A 209 -8.87 22.55 -11.74
C ASP A 209 -10.27 22.69 -11.10
N ALA A 210 -10.44 22.23 -9.84
CA ALA A 210 -11.71 22.32 -9.13
C ALA A 210 -12.09 23.78 -8.83
N ASP A 211 -13.35 24.12 -9.10
CA ASP A 211 -13.88 25.46 -8.84
C ASP A 211 -14.61 25.55 -7.48
N ALA A 212 -15.09 26.75 -7.16
CA ALA A 212 -15.81 27.01 -5.92
C ALA A 212 -17.13 26.23 -5.81
N ALA A 213 -17.74 25.80 -6.92
CA ALA A 213 -18.96 25.00 -6.90
C ALA A 213 -18.65 23.56 -6.49
N ILE A 214 -17.56 22.98 -7.02
CA ILE A 214 -17.07 21.66 -6.60
C ILE A 214 -16.73 21.65 -5.10
N ARG A 215 -16.03 22.68 -4.62
CA ARG A 215 -15.76 22.86 -3.19
C ARG A 215 -17.04 22.82 -2.35
N ALA A 216 -18.02 23.66 -2.69
CA ALA A 216 -19.28 23.74 -1.96
C ALA A 216 -20.05 22.41 -1.99
N GLN A 217 -19.99 21.66 -3.10
CA GLN A 217 -20.59 20.34 -3.20
C GLN A 217 -19.92 19.33 -2.25
N VAL A 218 -18.58 19.29 -2.22
CA VAL A 218 -17.83 18.40 -1.32
C VAL A 218 -18.11 18.73 0.14
N GLU A 219 -18.06 20.01 0.51
CA GLU A 219 -18.35 20.48 1.88
C GLU A 219 -19.79 20.12 2.31
N SER A 220 -20.77 20.35 1.43
CA SER A 220 -22.17 19.97 1.69
C SER A 220 -22.35 18.45 1.82
N THR A 221 -21.60 17.66 1.05
CA THR A 221 -21.67 16.20 1.11
C THR A 221 -21.07 15.71 2.44
N LEU A 222 -19.93 16.25 2.86
CA LEU A 222 -19.32 15.93 4.16
C LEU A 222 -20.27 16.26 5.32
N GLU A 223 -20.94 17.42 5.28
CA GLU A 223 -21.93 17.81 6.29
C GLU A 223 -23.13 16.84 6.32
N GLU A 224 -23.66 16.44 5.15
CA GLU A 224 -24.78 15.50 5.04
C GLU A 224 -24.48 14.13 5.68
N TYR A 225 -23.25 13.64 5.49
CA TYR A 225 -22.80 12.35 6.03
C TYR A 225 -22.13 12.47 7.42
N GLY A 226 -22.06 13.67 8.00
CA GLY A 226 -21.56 13.90 9.36
C GLY A 226 -20.04 13.72 9.52
N VAL A 227 -19.26 14.03 8.48
CA VAL A 227 -17.79 13.90 8.46
C VAL A 227 -17.13 15.26 8.65
N SER A 228 -16.32 15.40 9.70
CA SER A 228 -15.65 16.62 10.12
C SER A 228 -14.23 16.69 9.57
N ALA A 229 -14.09 16.79 8.25
CA ALA A 229 -12.79 16.88 7.58
C ALA A 229 -12.59 18.22 6.85
N PRO A 230 -11.40 18.85 6.94
CA PRO A 230 -11.08 20.03 6.14
C PRO A 230 -11.03 19.69 4.65
N VAL A 231 -11.51 20.64 3.83
CA VAL A 231 -11.44 20.56 2.36
C VAL A 231 -10.37 21.51 1.85
N VAL A 232 -9.35 20.99 1.16
CA VAL A 232 -8.20 21.75 0.68
C VAL A 232 -8.07 21.64 -0.84
N SER A 233 -7.43 22.62 -1.48
CA SER A 233 -7.12 22.54 -2.91
C SER A 233 -5.89 21.66 -3.14
N SER A 234 -5.77 21.03 -4.31
CA SER A 234 -4.56 20.31 -4.71
C SER A 234 -3.31 21.20 -4.66
N ARG A 235 -2.17 20.65 -4.23
CA ARG A 235 -0.86 21.33 -4.27
C ARG A 235 -0.41 21.67 -5.70
N LEU A 236 -0.95 21.00 -6.71
CA LEU A 236 -0.73 21.34 -8.12
C LEU A 236 -1.35 22.69 -8.49
N SER A 237 -2.39 23.10 -7.77
CA SER A 237 -3.07 24.39 -7.93
C SER A 237 -2.56 25.46 -6.97
N ASP A 238 -2.36 25.09 -5.70
CA ASP A 238 -1.90 25.97 -4.64
C ASP A 238 -1.00 25.21 -3.65
N PRO A 239 0.33 25.26 -3.84
CA PRO A 239 1.28 24.58 -2.97
C PRO A 239 1.22 25.01 -1.50
N ALA A 240 0.81 26.24 -1.21
CA ALA A 240 0.86 26.81 0.14
C ALA A 240 -0.18 26.18 1.10
N VAL A 241 -1.29 25.68 0.58
CA VAL A 241 -2.37 25.09 1.39
C VAL A 241 -1.92 23.78 2.07
N HIS A 242 -0.88 23.13 1.56
CA HIS A 242 -0.36 21.88 2.13
C HIS A 242 0.73 22.12 3.16
N THR A 243 1.26 23.34 3.26
CA THR A 243 2.30 23.63 4.24
C THR A 243 1.75 23.82 5.65
N GLU A 244 0.46 24.09 5.84
CA GLU A 244 -0.10 24.50 7.15
C GLU A 244 -0.15 23.42 8.25
N THR A 245 0.27 22.18 7.98
CA THR A 245 0.20 21.07 8.95
C THR A 245 1.48 20.23 8.94
N TYR A 246 1.66 19.43 7.89
CA TYR A 246 2.85 18.62 7.66
C TYR A 246 3.02 18.34 6.16
N ASP A 247 4.24 18.02 5.75
CA ASP A 247 4.56 17.50 4.41
C ASP A 247 5.27 16.15 4.57
N ALA A 248 4.92 15.17 3.73
CA ALA A 248 5.46 13.82 3.85
C ALA A 248 5.88 13.21 2.51
N GLU A 249 7.12 12.70 2.46
CA GLU A 249 7.68 11.99 1.31
C GLU A 249 8.03 10.56 1.74
N LEU A 250 7.73 9.59 0.86
CA LEU A 250 8.09 8.19 1.06
C LEU A 250 9.18 7.80 0.06
N GLY A 251 10.31 7.31 0.58
CA GLY A 251 11.38 6.68 -0.19
C GLY A 251 11.43 5.17 0.01
N GLY A 252 11.91 4.45 -1.01
CA GLY A 252 12.26 3.02 -0.88
C GLY A 252 11.20 2.00 -1.33
N ALA A 253 10.00 2.43 -1.73
CA ALA A 253 9.00 1.54 -2.35
C ALA A 253 9.39 1.10 -3.78
N ALA A 254 10.26 1.88 -4.45
CA ALA A 254 10.83 1.56 -5.75
C ALA A 254 12.08 0.67 -5.59
N ASN A 255 11.94 -0.62 -5.93
CA ASN A 255 13.02 -1.63 -5.79
C ASN A 255 14.25 -1.39 -6.71
N TYR A 256 14.28 -0.36 -7.54
CA TYR A 256 15.22 -0.30 -8.67
C TYR A 256 16.65 0.04 -8.29
N GLU A 257 16.84 0.85 -7.25
CA GLU A 257 18.21 1.25 -6.87
C GLU A 257 18.72 0.52 -5.66
N ALA A 258 17.84 0.15 -4.71
CA ALA A 258 18.12 -0.86 -3.69
C ALA A 258 19.52 -0.73 -3.07
N SER A 259 19.99 0.50 -2.94
CA SER A 259 21.33 0.84 -2.52
C SER A 259 21.20 1.78 -1.34
N THR A 260 22.17 1.68 -0.45
CA THR A 260 22.26 2.60 0.68
C THR A 260 22.38 4.03 0.15
N GLU A 261 23.12 4.22 -0.94
CA GLU A 261 23.33 5.52 -1.59
C GLU A 261 22.03 6.17 -2.09
N TYR A 262 21.10 5.37 -2.66
CA TYR A 262 19.80 5.90 -3.11
C TYR A 262 18.96 6.35 -1.93
N LEU A 263 18.82 5.51 -0.90
CA LEU A 263 18.06 5.86 0.30
C LEU A 263 18.66 7.09 0.99
N GLU A 264 19.99 7.16 1.11
CA GLU A 264 20.70 8.34 1.61
C GLU A 264 20.45 9.57 0.74
N SER A 265 20.36 9.43 -0.59
CA SER A 265 20.08 10.56 -1.48
C SER A 265 18.66 11.11 -1.32
N VAL A 266 17.65 10.23 -1.19
CA VAL A 266 16.26 10.64 -0.91
C VAL A 266 16.20 11.38 0.42
N LEU A 267 16.84 10.82 1.44
CA LEU A 267 16.95 11.42 2.76
C LEU A 267 17.61 12.81 2.72
N ASN A 268 18.79 12.89 2.13
CA ASN A 268 19.55 14.14 2.06
C ASN A 268 18.79 15.18 1.25
N GLN A 269 18.21 14.81 0.11
CA GLN A 269 17.43 15.73 -0.71
C GLN A 269 16.22 16.27 0.05
N PHE A 270 15.53 15.44 0.83
CA PHE A 270 14.42 15.91 1.67
C PHE A 270 14.91 16.89 2.74
N VAL A 271 15.97 16.57 3.47
CA VAL A 271 16.49 17.46 4.52
C VAL A 271 17.04 18.77 3.92
N GLU A 272 17.78 18.70 2.82
CA GLU A 272 18.35 19.86 2.12
C GLU A 272 17.29 20.77 1.48
N ALA A 273 16.20 20.20 0.96
CA ALA A 273 15.10 20.97 0.38
C ALA A 273 14.17 21.59 1.44
N THR A 274 14.40 21.32 2.73
CA THR A 274 13.60 21.87 3.82
C THR A 274 13.81 23.37 3.95
N ASP A 275 12.75 24.15 3.81
CA ASP A 275 12.73 25.55 4.22
C ASP A 275 12.57 25.66 5.74
N TRP A 276 13.69 25.76 6.44
CA TRP A 276 13.73 25.82 7.91
C TRP A 276 13.09 27.08 8.51
N GLU A 277 12.79 28.11 7.71
CA GLU A 277 11.99 29.25 8.19
C GLU A 277 10.50 28.88 8.34
N THR A 278 10.03 27.92 7.53
CA THR A 278 8.66 27.41 7.55
C THR A 278 8.54 26.14 8.40
N TRP A 279 9.51 25.24 8.29
CA TRP A 279 9.51 23.90 8.88
C TRP A 279 10.66 23.76 9.87
N ASN A 280 10.40 24.02 11.15
CA ASN A 280 11.44 24.00 12.18
C ASN A 280 11.84 22.57 12.60
N THR A 281 11.02 21.57 12.30
CA THR A 281 11.29 20.17 12.67
C THR A 281 11.04 19.22 11.51
N VAL A 282 11.97 18.28 11.35
CA VAL A 282 11.89 17.17 10.40
C VAL A 282 12.08 15.85 11.15
N ASP A 283 11.16 14.91 10.96
CA ASP A 283 11.34 13.53 11.38
C ASP A 283 11.63 12.66 10.16
N VAL A 284 12.68 11.85 10.25
CA VAL A 284 13.04 10.82 9.28
C VAL A 284 12.83 9.47 9.95
N VAL A 285 11.88 8.69 9.44
CA VAL A 285 11.50 7.39 9.98
C VAL A 285 11.95 6.29 9.02
N GLN A 286 12.94 5.51 9.44
CA GLN A 286 13.41 4.34 8.70
C GLN A 286 12.72 3.08 9.24
N LEU A 287 12.08 2.33 8.35
CA LEU A 287 11.39 1.07 8.63
C LEU A 287 12.16 -0.08 7.98
N ASN A 288 12.53 -1.11 8.74
CA ASN A 288 13.20 -2.31 8.23
C ASN A 288 12.54 -3.58 8.78
N GLN A 289 12.64 -4.70 8.07
CA GLN A 289 12.23 -5.99 8.62
C GLN A 289 13.20 -6.42 9.74
N GLU A 290 12.69 -7.03 10.83
CA GLU A 290 13.54 -7.51 11.96
C GLU A 290 14.71 -8.36 11.46
N GLY A 291 15.93 -8.01 11.89
CA GLY A 291 17.16 -8.74 11.59
C GLY A 291 17.67 -8.61 10.15
N VAL A 292 17.03 -7.81 9.30
CA VAL A 292 17.41 -7.61 7.89
C VAL A 292 17.44 -6.11 7.54
N ILE A 293 18.54 -5.45 7.87
CA ILE A 293 18.85 -4.11 7.34
C ILE A 293 19.40 -4.29 5.93
N HIS A 294 18.51 -4.27 4.93
CA HIS A 294 18.88 -4.35 3.52
C HIS A 294 18.13 -3.24 2.76
N PRO A 295 18.79 -2.46 1.88
CA PRO A 295 18.14 -1.34 1.20
C PRO A 295 16.88 -1.72 0.39
N ARG A 296 16.78 -2.98 -0.08
CA ARG A 296 15.57 -3.55 -0.75
C ARG A 296 14.36 -3.77 0.17
N THR A 297 14.56 -3.73 1.47
CA THR A 297 13.54 -3.97 2.49
C THR A 297 13.42 -2.79 3.44
N THR A 298 14.15 -1.71 3.17
CA THR A 298 14.11 -0.47 3.93
C THR A 298 13.15 0.51 3.28
N PHE A 299 12.25 1.07 4.08
CA PHE A 299 11.41 2.19 3.71
C PHE A 299 11.82 3.40 4.53
N VAL A 300 11.68 4.57 3.94
CA VAL A 300 11.96 5.84 4.59
C VAL A 300 10.72 6.71 4.47
N GLU A 301 10.17 7.13 5.61
CA GLU A 301 9.11 8.12 5.69
C GLU A 301 9.71 9.41 6.25
N CYS A 302 9.71 10.47 5.47
CA CYS A 302 10.17 11.77 5.89
C CYS A 302 8.98 12.69 6.15
N TYR A 303 9.01 13.44 7.24
CA TYR A 303 7.95 14.36 7.66
C TYR A 303 8.54 15.71 8.01
N ARG A 304 7.92 16.81 7.56
CA ARG A 304 8.22 18.17 8.02
C ARG A 304 7.02 18.73 8.79
N TYR A 305 7.27 19.48 9.86
CA TYR A 305 6.24 20.03 10.76
C TYR A 305 6.38 21.54 10.95
N ILE A 306 5.25 22.25 10.95
CA ILE A 306 5.18 23.67 11.35
C ILE A 306 4.93 23.79 12.87
N GLU A 307 4.16 22.85 13.42
CA GLU A 307 3.82 22.79 14.84
C GLU A 307 4.63 21.73 15.58
N GLU A 308 4.27 21.48 16.84
CA GLU A 308 4.89 20.43 17.64
C GLU A 308 4.68 19.06 16.97
N PRO A 309 5.76 18.36 16.58
CA PRO A 309 5.65 17.06 15.92
C PRO A 309 5.06 16.02 16.87
N PRO A 310 4.48 14.92 16.35
CA PRO A 310 3.97 13.86 17.20
C PRO A 310 5.09 13.20 18.03
N ASP A 311 4.69 12.48 19.07
CA ASP A 311 5.61 11.61 19.80
C ASP A 311 6.14 10.54 18.83
N ARG A 312 7.46 10.41 18.73
CA ARG A 312 8.11 9.48 17.79
C ARG A 312 7.77 8.01 18.01
N SER A 313 7.32 7.64 19.21
CA SER A 313 6.80 6.29 19.47
C SER A 313 5.54 5.97 18.65
N THR A 314 4.82 6.99 18.17
CA THR A 314 3.62 6.81 17.34
C THR A 314 3.93 6.40 15.90
N TYR A 315 5.17 6.57 15.43
CA TYR A 315 5.60 6.03 14.13
C TYR A 315 5.79 4.50 14.16
N GLY A 316 5.60 3.87 15.33
CA GLY A 316 5.76 2.44 15.54
C GLY A 316 4.84 1.61 14.63
N GLN A 317 5.43 0.57 14.04
CA GLN A 317 4.75 -0.49 13.29
C GLN A 317 4.84 -1.80 14.08
N ASP A 318 4.54 -1.74 15.39
CA ASP A 318 4.80 -2.86 16.32
C ASP A 318 4.04 -4.13 15.94
N HIS A 319 2.94 -4.00 15.19
CA HIS A 319 2.15 -5.12 14.69
C HIS A 319 2.80 -5.83 13.48
N LEU A 320 3.77 -5.20 12.80
CA LEU A 320 4.45 -5.77 11.63
C LEU A 320 5.84 -6.35 11.95
N ASP A 321 6.29 -6.28 13.22
CA ASP A 321 7.62 -6.73 13.64
C ASP A 321 8.76 -6.03 12.86
N TYR A 322 8.58 -4.73 12.58
CA TYR A 322 9.58 -3.90 11.91
C TYR A 322 10.53 -3.26 12.93
N GLU A 323 11.79 -3.12 12.57
CA GLU A 323 12.74 -2.21 13.20
C GLU A 323 12.46 -0.79 12.74
N VAL A 324 12.02 0.05 13.68
CA VAL A 324 11.73 1.46 13.44
C VAL A 324 12.85 2.32 14.05
N ARG A 325 13.45 3.17 13.21
CA ARG A 325 14.45 4.16 13.62
C ARG A 325 13.95 5.56 13.24
N ALA A 326 13.59 6.37 14.22
CA ALA A 326 13.04 7.70 14.01
C ALA A 326 14.05 8.77 14.42
N HIS A 327 14.66 9.43 13.43
CA HIS A 327 15.62 10.52 13.58
C HIS A 327 14.89 11.86 13.60
N ARG A 328 15.18 12.72 14.57
CA ARG A 328 14.67 14.10 14.60
C ARG A 328 15.76 15.09 14.25
N ILE A 329 15.44 15.99 13.34
CA ILE A 329 16.31 17.07 12.88
C ILE A 329 15.60 18.38 13.16
N GLU A 330 16.26 19.28 13.90
CA GLU A 330 15.76 20.62 14.20
C GLU A 330 16.78 21.64 13.68
N ASP A 331 16.29 22.64 12.95
CA ASP A 331 17.13 23.67 12.32
C ASP A 331 18.35 23.08 11.55
N GLY A 332 18.12 22.00 10.81
CA GLY A 332 19.15 21.30 10.02
C GLY A 332 20.16 20.48 10.82
N THR A 333 19.95 20.30 12.13
CA THR A 333 20.84 19.53 13.00
C THR A 333 20.13 18.32 13.59
N LEU A 334 20.74 17.13 13.48
CA LEU A 334 20.25 15.92 14.14
C LEU A 334 20.26 16.13 15.66
N VAL A 335 19.09 16.01 16.28
CA VAL A 335 18.89 16.16 17.73
C VAL A 335 19.10 14.82 18.43
N ASP A 336 18.35 13.80 18.00
CA ASP A 336 18.37 12.46 18.58
C ASP A 336 17.65 11.43 17.68
N THR A 337 17.81 10.15 18.04
CA THR A 337 17.20 9.00 17.38
C THR A 337 16.42 8.18 18.40
N VAL A 338 15.18 7.85 18.09
CA VAL A 338 14.35 6.90 18.85
C VAL A 338 14.29 5.57 18.12
N LEU A 339 14.46 4.49 18.86
CA LEU A 339 14.39 3.11 18.37
C LEU A 339 13.20 2.42 19.04
N ASN A 340 12.49 1.56 18.30
CA ASN A 340 11.55 0.63 18.94
C ASN A 340 12.29 -0.57 19.55
N ASP A 341 11.55 -1.43 20.29
CA ASP A 341 12.13 -2.57 21.00
C ASP A 341 12.87 -3.54 20.07
N ALA A 342 12.32 -3.81 18.88
CA ALA A 342 12.94 -4.65 17.86
C ALA A 342 14.29 -4.08 17.40
N ALA A 343 14.33 -2.80 17.03
CA ALA A 343 15.55 -2.14 16.59
C ALA A 343 16.64 -2.09 17.69
N THR A 344 16.23 -1.85 18.95
CA THR A 344 17.14 -1.80 20.10
C THR A 344 17.81 -3.16 20.34
N LYS A 345 17.06 -4.26 20.21
CA LYS A 345 17.59 -5.62 20.35
C LYS A 345 18.63 -5.95 19.27
N THR A 346 18.36 -5.59 18.01
CA THR A 346 19.29 -5.83 16.89
C THR A 346 20.60 -5.04 17.04
N GLU A 347 20.54 -3.79 17.50
CA GLU A 347 21.76 -2.99 17.75
C GLU A 347 22.64 -3.64 18.81
N ALA A 348 22.07 -4.11 19.92
CA ALA A 348 22.82 -4.77 20.99
C ALA A 348 23.47 -6.11 20.57
N GLU A 349 22.90 -6.79 19.56
CA GLU A 349 23.51 -8.00 18.97
C GLU A 349 24.63 -7.69 17.95
N SER A 350 24.70 -6.44 17.47
CA SER A 350 25.64 -6.00 16.44
C SER A 350 26.91 -5.34 16.99
N GLU A 351 26.94 -4.95 18.27
CA GLU A 351 28.11 -4.45 19.01
C GLU A 351 29.02 -5.58 19.53
#